data_AF-A0A016X0F1-F1
#
_entry.id   AF-A0A016X0F1-F1
#
_cell.length_a   1.000
_cell.length_b   1.000
_cell.length_c   1.000
_cell.angle_alpha   90.00
_cell.angle_beta   90.00
_cell.angle_gamma   90.00
#
_symmetry.space_group_name_H-M   'P 1'
#
loop_
_entity.id
_entity.type
_entity.pdbx_description
1 polymer ?
#
loop_
_entity_poly.entity_id
_entity_poly.type
_entity_poly.pdbx_seq_one_letter_code
_entity_poly.pdbx_strand_id
1 'polypeptide(L)'
;MFCQDFKEVEHGHCVAKVPGIEWRTDEDKLVIQYAVQPSANITKRTVLHTNASVFDPLGWLSPLMLRNKCFFQSLWIKSYDWDEILTKEDQEQ
;
A
#
# COMPACT_ATOMS: atom_id res chain seq x y z
N MET A 1 17.46 -10.64 -22.65
CA MET A 1 18.79 -10.57 -22.03
C MET A 1 19.00 -9.12 -21.59
N PHE A 2 18.43 -8.73 -20.45
CA PHE A 2 18.70 -7.44 -19.81
C PHE A 2 19.36 -7.76 -18.48
N CYS A 3 20.68 -7.88 -18.54
CA CYS A 3 21.53 -7.86 -17.36
C CYS A 3 22.16 -6.47 -17.34
N GLN A 4 21.69 -5.62 -16.43
CA GLN A 4 22.43 -4.45 -15.98
C GLN A 4 21.98 -4.14 -14.55
N ASP A 5 22.81 -4.63 -13.64
CA ASP A 5 23.18 -4.08 -12.34
C ASP A 5 22.21 -3.11 -11.67
N PHE A 6 21.48 -3.61 -10.68
CA PHE A 6 20.91 -2.82 -9.58
C PHE A 6 21.12 -3.58 -8.27
N LYS A 7 22.37 -3.63 -7.79
CA LYS A 7 22.67 -4.03 -6.41
C LYS A 7 22.65 -2.78 -5.54
N GLU A 8 21.51 -2.48 -4.94
CA GLU A 8 21.44 -1.58 -3.79
C GLU A 8 21.69 -2.46 -2.56
N VAL A 9 22.88 -2.32 -1.96
CA VAL A 9 23.29 -3.10 -0.79
C VAL A 9 22.78 -2.41 0.46
N GLU A 10 21.68 -2.90 1.02
CA GLU A 10 21.41 -2.72 2.45
C GLU A 10 21.50 -4.09 3.16
N HIS A 11 22.33 -4.15 4.20
CA HIS A 11 22.48 -5.25 5.17
C HIS A 11 22.97 -6.63 4.70
N GLY A 12 23.53 -6.78 3.49
CA GLY A 12 24.24 -8.01 3.09
C GLY A 12 23.38 -9.08 2.39
N HIS A 13 22.15 -8.72 2.02
CA HIS A 13 21.24 -9.61 1.29
C HIS A 13 21.13 -9.18 -0.19
N CYS A 14 20.98 -10.14 -1.10
CA CYS A 14 20.77 -9.85 -2.53
C CYS A 14 19.29 -9.51 -2.74
N VAL A 15 18.98 -8.22 -2.88
CA VAL A 15 17.60 -7.74 -3.06
C VAL A 15 17.34 -7.51 -4.54
N ALA A 16 16.37 -8.22 -5.12
CA ALA A 16 15.83 -7.91 -6.43
C ALA A 16 14.62 -6.98 -6.25
N LYS A 17 14.71 -5.77 -6.82
CA LYS A 17 13.65 -4.74 -6.70
C LYS A 17 12.61 -4.96 -7.81
N VAL A 18 11.50 -5.57 -7.48
CA VAL A 18 10.28 -5.57 -8.31
C VAL A 18 9.47 -4.33 -7.91
N PRO A 19 8.78 -3.62 -8.83
CA PRO A 19 7.97 -2.47 -8.44
C PRO A 19 7.03 -2.83 -7.28
N GLY A 20 7.21 -2.18 -6.13
CA GLY A 20 6.37 -2.34 -4.93
C GLY A 20 6.53 -3.64 -4.12
N ILE A 21 7.36 -4.61 -4.53
CA ILE A 21 7.55 -5.87 -3.80
C ILE A 21 9.05 -6.17 -3.68
N GLU A 22 9.51 -6.36 -2.45
CA GLU A 22 10.89 -6.72 -2.13
C GLU A 22 11.02 -8.25 -2.18
N TRP A 23 11.91 -8.78 -3.03
CA TRP A 23 12.24 -10.20 -3.04
C TRP A 23 13.57 -10.45 -2.34
N ARG A 24 13.52 -11.18 -1.22
CA ARG A 24 14.68 -11.70 -0.49
C ARG A 24 15.00 -13.09 -1.00
N THR A 25 15.92 -13.16 -1.95
CA THR A 25 16.25 -14.39 -2.69
C THR A 25 16.92 -15.46 -1.83
N ASP A 26 17.59 -15.04 -0.77
CA ASP A 26 18.32 -15.89 0.17
C ASP A 26 17.38 -16.67 1.10
N GLU A 27 16.25 -16.07 1.48
CA GLU A 27 15.22 -16.69 2.32
C GLU A 27 14.03 -17.23 1.51
N ASP A 28 14.03 -17.05 0.19
CA ASP A 28 12.89 -17.27 -0.71
C ASP A 28 11.60 -16.58 -0.21
N LYS A 29 11.72 -15.31 0.19
CA LYS A 29 10.61 -14.53 0.76
C LYS A 29 10.29 -13.32 -0.09
N LEU A 30 9.00 -13.16 -0.39
CA LEU A 30 8.45 -11.92 -0.94
C LEU A 30 7.91 -11.09 0.22
N VAL A 31 8.46 -9.89 0.36
CA VAL A 31 8.14 -8.95 1.43
C VAL A 31 7.32 -7.81 0.83
N ILE A 32 6.11 -7.64 1.35
CA ILE A 32 5.25 -6.51 1.02
C ILE A 32 5.25 -5.59 2.23
N GLN A 33 5.86 -4.42 2.08
CA GLN A 33 5.87 -3.41 3.13
C GLN A 33 4.63 -2.53 2.99
N TYR A 34 3.81 -2.49 4.03
CA TYR A 34 2.65 -1.61 4.11
C TYR A 34 2.92 -0.54 5.16
N ALA A 35 3.24 0.68 4.72
CA ALA A 35 3.47 1.82 5.59
C ALA A 35 2.19 2.66 5.68
N VAL A 36 1.39 2.45 6.73
CA VAL A 36 0.38 3.43 7.12
C VAL A 36 1.09 4.51 7.91
N GLN A 37 1.36 5.65 7.26
CA GLN A 37 1.78 6.84 7.98
C GLN A 37 0.57 7.31 8.80
N PRO A 38 0.66 7.40 10.14
CA PRO A 38 -0.41 7.97 10.94
C PRO A 38 -0.57 9.44 10.56
N SER A 39 -1.58 9.74 9.74
CA SER A 39 -1.91 11.10 9.34
C SER A 39 -2.72 11.75 10.44
N ALA A 40 -2.29 12.92 10.92
CA ALA A 40 -3.07 13.71 11.87
C ALA A 40 -4.47 14.08 11.32
N ASN A 41 -4.60 14.16 9.99
CA ASN A 41 -5.85 14.43 9.28
C ASN A 41 -6.11 13.29 8.30
N ILE A 42 -7.07 12.41 8.62
CA ILE A 42 -7.53 11.37 7.69
C ILE A 42 -8.58 12.01 6.78
N THR A 43 -8.29 12.06 5.48
CA THR A 43 -9.19 12.58 4.44
C THR A 43 -9.43 11.51 3.38
N LYS A 44 -10.44 11.71 2.52
CA LYS A 44 -10.69 10.82 1.38
C LYS A 44 -9.45 10.67 0.49
N ARG A 45 -8.65 11.73 0.32
CA ARG A 45 -7.37 11.71 -0.40
C ARG A 45 -6.33 10.84 0.29
N THR A 46 -6.17 10.94 1.61
CA THR A 46 -5.18 10.12 2.32
C THR A 46 -5.56 8.64 2.29
N VAL A 47 -6.84 8.31 2.41
CA VAL A 47 -7.35 6.93 2.27
C VAL A 47 -7.03 6.36 0.89
N LEU A 48 -7.28 7.13 -0.18
CA LEU A 48 -6.95 6.70 -1.54
C LEU A 48 -5.44 6.50 -1.72
N HIS A 49 -4.64 7.44 -1.23
CA HIS A 49 -3.18 7.36 -1.30
C HIS A 49 -2.67 6.08 -0.62
N THR A 50 -3.17 5.77 0.59
CA THR A 50 -2.83 4.55 1.31
C THR A 50 -3.24 3.30 0.54
N ASN A 51 -4.45 3.27 -0.04
CA ASN A 51 -4.91 2.13 -0.85
C ASN A 51 -4.04 1.94 -2.11
N ALA A 52 -3.67 3.02 -2.78
CA ALA A 52 -2.83 3.00 -3.98
C ALA A 52 -1.35 2.67 -3.69
N SER A 53 -0.89 2.83 -2.44
CA SER A 53 0.48 2.51 -2.05
C SER A 53 0.79 1.00 -2.11
N VAL A 54 -0.25 0.16 -2.11
CA VAL A 54 -0.06 -1.28 -2.17
C VAL A 54 -0.19 -1.78 -3.59
N PHE A 55 0.94 -2.19 -4.14
CA PHE A 55 1.02 -2.82 -5.44
C PHE A 55 0.92 -4.34 -5.30
N ASP A 56 -0.05 -4.94 -5.98
CA ASP A 56 -0.31 -6.37 -5.94
C ASP A 56 -0.56 -6.92 -7.36
N PRO A 57 0.50 -7.33 -8.08
CA PRO A 57 0.38 -7.80 -9.46
C PRO A 57 -0.25 -9.19 -9.54
N LEU A 58 -0.20 -9.99 -8.46
CA LEU A 58 -0.68 -11.37 -8.43
C LEU A 58 -2.02 -11.52 -7.70
N GLY A 59 -2.52 -10.47 -7.07
CA GLY A 59 -3.80 -10.45 -6.38
C GLY A 59 -3.77 -11.10 -4.98
N TRP A 60 -2.60 -11.35 -4.39
CA TRP A 60 -2.46 -12.01 -3.08
C TRP A 60 -3.11 -11.25 -1.94
N LEU A 61 -3.13 -9.92 -2.03
CA LEU A 61 -3.72 -9.02 -1.06
C LEU A 61 -5.16 -8.64 -1.43
N SER A 62 -5.75 -9.21 -2.48
CA SER A 62 -7.11 -8.88 -2.92
C SER A 62 -8.16 -8.96 -1.80
N PRO A 63 -8.19 -10.00 -0.93
CA PRO A 63 -9.16 -10.05 0.17
C PRO A 63 -8.95 -8.94 1.21
N LEU A 64 -7.70 -8.56 1.44
CA LEU A 64 -7.33 -7.46 2.35
C LEU A 64 -7.73 -6.11 1.75
N MET A 65 -7.44 -5.90 0.46
CA MET A 65 -7.76 -4.69 -0.28
C MET A 65 -9.25 -4.51 -0.53
N LEU A 66 -10.02 -5.59 -0.54
CA LEU A 66 -11.46 -5.51 -0.71
C LEU A 66 -12.11 -4.64 0.38
N ARG A 67 -11.70 -4.82 1.64
CA ARG A 67 -12.21 -3.98 2.75
C ARG A 67 -11.88 -2.51 2.52
N ASN A 68 -10.64 -2.20 2.15
CA ASN A 68 -10.21 -0.83 1.86
C ASN A 68 -10.99 -0.21 0.70
N LYS A 69 -11.29 -1.01 -0.34
CA LYS A 69 -12.11 -0.56 -1.49
C LYS A 69 -13.56 -0.33 -1.10
N CYS A 70 -14.17 -1.22 -0.30
CA CYS A 70 -15.53 -1.03 0.21
C CYS A 70 -15.63 0.21 1.11
N PHE A 71 -14.63 0.42 1.98
CA PHE A 71 -14.54 1.63 2.79
C PHE A 71 -14.40 2.88 1.92
N PHE A 72 -13.50 2.88 0.94
CA PHE A 72 -13.37 4.01 0.02
C PHE A 72 -14.67 4.29 -0.74
N GLN A 73 -15.40 3.24 -1.15
CA GLN A 73 -16.72 3.37 -1.76
C GLN A 73 -17.76 3.96 -0.79
N SER A 74 -17.72 3.62 0.49
CA SER A 74 -18.61 4.22 1.49
C SER A 74 -18.35 5.73 1.63
N LEU A 75 -17.09 6.15 1.60
CA LEU A 75 -16.72 7.57 1.60
C LEU A 75 -17.23 8.31 0.36
N TRP A 76 -17.26 7.63 -0.80
CA TRP A 76 -17.86 8.16 -2.01
C TRP A 76 -19.37 8.36 -1.88
N ILE A 77 -20.08 7.38 -1.32
CA ILE A 77 -21.54 7.47 -1.11
C ILE A 77 -21.88 8.58 -0.11
N LYS A 78 -21.07 8.73 0.93
CA LYS A 78 -21.18 9.82 1.92
C LYS A 78 -20.83 11.21 1.37
N SER A 79 -20.38 11.29 0.12
CA SER A 79 -20.09 12.55 -0.59
C SER A 79 -19.02 13.41 0.09
N TYR A 80 -18.05 12.79 0.77
CA TYR A 80 -16.89 13.52 1.31
C TYR A 80 -16.08 14.19 0.19
N ASP A 81 -15.65 15.41 0.45
CA ASP A 81 -14.66 16.12 -0.36
C ASP A 81 -13.27 15.48 -0.21
N TRP A 82 -12.37 15.77 -1.16
CA TRP A 82 -11.04 15.13 -1.20
C TRP A 82 -10.19 15.44 0.03
N ASP A 83 -10.24 16.67 0.50
CA ASP A 83 -9.42 17.20 1.60
C ASP A 83 -10.26 17.43 2.88
N GLU A 84 -11.50 16.92 2.90
CA GLU A 84 -12.37 16.93 4.07
C GLU A 84 -11.93 15.87 5.07
N ILE A 85 -11.87 16.25 6.36
CA ILE A 85 -11.50 15.36 7.45
C ILE A 85 -12.67 14.42 7.73
N LEU A 86 -12.40 13.12 7.75
CA LEU A 86 -13.40 12.11 8.04
C LEU A 86 -13.93 12.25 9.47
N THR A 87 -15.19 11.90 9.69
CA THR A 87 -15.75 11.80 11.04
C THR A 87 -15.02 10.74 11.87
N LYS A 88 -15.05 10.86 13.20
CA LYS A 88 -14.38 9.89 14.09
C LYS A 88 -14.82 8.44 13.84
N GLU A 89 -16.10 8.24 13.55
CA GLU A 89 -16.64 6.91 13.22
C GLU A 89 -16.01 6.32 11.96
N ASP A 90 -15.78 7.15 10.93
CA ASP A 90 -15.14 6.71 9.68
C ASP A 90 -13.62 6.58 9.81
N GLN A 91 -12.99 7.18 10.83
CA GLN A 91 -11.55 7.04 11.10
C GLN A 91 -11.19 5.74 11.82
N GLU A 92 -12.17 5.07 12.45
CA GLU A 92 -11.98 3.86 13.25
C GLU A 92 -12.19 2.54 12.46
N GLN A 93 -12.54 2.62 11.16
CA GLN A 93 -12.77 1.47 10.27
C GLN A 93 -11.50 0.95 9.59
#